data_AF-I9WCQ9-F1
#
_entry.id   AF-I9WCQ9-F1
#
_cell.length_a   1.000
_cell.length_b   1.000
_cell.length_c   1.000
_cell.angle_alpha   90.00
_cell.angle_beta   90.00
_cell.angle_gamma   90.00
#
_symmetry.space_group_name_H-M   'P 1'
#
loop_
_entity.id
_entity.type
_entity.pdbx_description
1 polymer ?
#
loop_
_entity_poly.entity_id
_entity_poly.type
_entity_poly.pdbx_seq_one_letter_code
_entity_poly.pdbx_strand_id
1 'polypeptide(L)'
;MFMGLTIANVIGVPLATWAGEYLGWRASFWGISGLGVVTMAALRLTLPPLPAPAEGNAMAEMRVLTRGTVLRALALTVVGSSAMFTVFTYIVPILRDATHASLGFVTTMLVTYGVGLTVGNWLGGKFADRSVNGTLIVTLAGLSATLVAFAMLMPYAGASAVLIFIWGIASFALVPPLQVRVMTAAADAPNLASAMNIGAFNLGNALGAALGGGVIAADLGYPMVALAGAATSASGLIAVIASVRRANGRGRLAPCTP
;
A
#
# COMPACT_ATOMS: atom_id res chain seq x y z
N MET A 1 5.44 -13.79 2.57
CA MET A 1 5.51 -13.05 1.29
C MET A 1 6.43 -11.82 1.37
N PHE A 2 6.30 -10.93 2.36
CA PHE A 2 6.95 -9.60 2.27
C PHE A 2 8.37 -9.44 2.83
N MET A 3 9.04 -10.48 3.33
CA MET A 3 10.46 -10.36 3.74
C MET A 3 11.39 -10.08 2.55
N GLY A 4 11.08 -10.64 1.36
CA GLY A 4 11.80 -10.31 0.13
C GLY A 4 11.66 -8.84 -0.26
N LEU A 5 10.52 -8.21 0.05
CA LEU A 5 10.28 -6.78 -0.19
C LEU A 5 11.13 -5.90 0.76
N THR A 6 11.33 -6.34 2.00
CA THR A 6 12.26 -5.69 2.94
C THR A 6 13.70 -5.70 2.42
N ILE A 7 14.20 -6.86 1.98
CA ILE A 7 15.55 -6.97 1.42
C ILE A 7 15.67 -6.14 0.13
N ALA A 8 14.65 -6.16 -0.73
CA ALA A 8 14.61 -5.36 -1.95
C ALA A 8 14.63 -3.84 -1.67
N ASN A 9 13.93 -3.36 -0.65
CA ASN A 9 13.94 -1.94 -0.30
C ASN A 9 15.25 -1.50 0.37
N VAL A 10 15.80 -2.33 1.27
CA VAL A 10 17.02 -1.97 2.01
C VAL A 10 18.28 -2.07 1.16
N ILE A 11 18.35 -3.07 0.26
CA ILE A 11 19.54 -3.32 -0.56
C ILE A 11 19.29 -2.97 -2.02
N GLY A 12 18.18 -3.45 -2.58
CA GLY A 12 17.87 -3.32 -4.01
C GLY A 12 17.68 -1.87 -4.47
N VAL A 13 16.95 -1.03 -3.71
CA VAL A 13 16.71 0.37 -4.10
C VAL A 13 17.99 1.21 -4.10
N PRO A 14 18.83 1.21 -3.05
CA PRO A 14 20.12 1.92 -3.09
C PRO A 14 21.03 1.41 -4.21
N LEU A 15 21.10 0.09 -4.42
CA LEU A 15 21.92 -0.51 -5.46
C LEU A 15 21.45 -0.12 -6.86
N ALA A 16 20.13 -0.15 -7.10
CA ALA A 16 19.54 0.26 -8.38
C ALA A 16 19.70 1.76 -8.64
N THR A 17 19.68 2.59 -7.60
CA THR A 17 19.90 4.04 -7.69
C THR A 17 21.36 4.33 -8.02
N TRP A 18 22.29 3.70 -7.30
CA TRP A 18 23.73 3.81 -7.58
C TRP A 18 24.06 3.34 -8.99
N ALA A 19 23.53 2.19 -9.42
CA ALA A 19 23.72 1.73 -10.79
C ALA A 19 23.09 2.69 -11.82
N GLY A 20 21.94 3.29 -11.50
CA GLY A 20 21.30 4.27 -12.37
C GLY A 20 22.13 5.54 -12.55
N GLU A 21 22.79 5.99 -11.48
CA GLU A 21 23.60 7.20 -11.44
C GLU A 21 24.97 7.02 -12.12
N TYR A 22 25.66 5.91 -11.84
CA TYR A 22 27.04 5.68 -12.33
C TYR A 22 27.12 4.87 -13.61
N LEU A 23 26.16 3.96 -13.85
CA LEU A 23 26.16 3.02 -14.98
C LEU A 23 25.00 3.29 -15.95
N GLY A 24 24.15 4.26 -15.63
CA GLY A 24 22.95 4.58 -16.38
C GLY A 24 21.78 3.66 -16.05
N TRP A 25 20.56 4.20 -16.17
CA TRP A 25 19.31 3.51 -15.83
C TRP A 25 19.15 2.13 -16.50
N ARG A 26 19.68 1.96 -17.72
CA ARG A 26 19.63 0.68 -18.47
C ARG A 26 20.35 -0.45 -17.72
N ALA A 27 21.46 -0.16 -17.06
CA ALA A 27 22.22 -1.15 -16.30
C ALA A 27 21.40 -1.69 -15.11
N SER A 28 20.67 -0.82 -14.42
CA SER A 28 19.76 -1.22 -13.34
C SER A 28 18.67 -2.19 -13.84
N PHE A 29 18.08 -1.92 -15.02
CA PHE A 29 17.12 -2.85 -15.62
C PHE A 29 17.75 -4.18 -16.02
N TRP A 30 18.94 -4.18 -16.64
CA TRP A 30 19.65 -5.42 -16.98
C TRP A 30 19.95 -6.27 -15.74
N GLY A 31 20.39 -5.64 -14.64
CA GLY A 31 20.63 -6.33 -13.37
C GLY A 31 19.36 -6.97 -12.81
N ILE A 32 18.25 -6.22 -12.78
CA ILE A 32 16.94 -6.72 -12.32
C ILE A 32 16.46 -7.88 -13.21
N SER A 33 16.59 -7.77 -14.54
CA SER A 33 16.24 -8.84 -15.48
C SER A 33 17.06 -10.10 -15.26
N GLY A 34 18.38 -9.97 -15.04
CA GLY A 34 19.26 -11.10 -14.73
C GLY A 34 18.85 -11.82 -13.45
N LEU A 35 18.55 -11.09 -12.39
CA LEU A 35 17.99 -11.61 -11.14
C LEU A 35 16.68 -12.37 -11.37
N GLY A 36 15.82 -11.87 -12.26
CA GLY A 36 14.59 -12.54 -12.68
C GLY A 36 14.87 -13.90 -13.33
N VAL A 37 15.81 -13.97 -14.28
CA VAL A 37 16.18 -15.23 -14.95
C VAL A 37 16.77 -16.24 -13.97
N VAL A 38 17.64 -15.79 -13.06
CA VAL A 38 18.21 -16.64 -11.99
C VAL A 38 17.09 -17.18 -11.10
N THR A 39 16.11 -16.35 -10.75
CA THR A 39 14.96 -16.78 -9.94
C THR A 39 14.11 -17.82 -10.67
N MET A 40 13.83 -17.63 -11.97
CA MET A 40 13.10 -18.61 -12.78
C MET A 40 13.83 -19.95 -12.86
N ALA A 41 15.14 -19.92 -13.07
CA ALA A 41 15.97 -21.13 -13.10
C ALA A 41 15.97 -21.83 -11.74
N ALA A 42 16.15 -21.09 -10.65
CA ALA A 42 16.10 -21.64 -9.30
C ALA A 42 14.74 -22.31 -9.01
N LEU A 43 13.62 -21.65 -9.33
CA LEU A 43 12.28 -22.23 -9.17
C LEU A 43 12.12 -23.52 -9.97
N ARG A 44 12.56 -23.55 -11.24
CA ARG A 44 12.49 -24.74 -12.09
C ARG A 44 13.31 -25.93 -11.55
N LEU A 45 14.45 -25.65 -10.92
CA LEU A 45 15.35 -26.67 -10.42
C LEU A 45 14.98 -27.17 -9.01
N THR A 46 14.25 -26.36 -8.22
CA THR A 46 14.00 -26.64 -6.80
C THR A 46 12.56 -26.98 -6.47
N LEU A 47 11.58 -26.51 -7.25
CA LEU A 47 10.17 -26.82 -6.98
C LEU A 47 9.81 -28.22 -7.49
N PRO A 48 9.11 -29.03 -6.69
CA PRO A 48 8.55 -30.30 -7.17
C PRO A 48 7.46 -30.03 -8.22
N PRO A 49 7.15 -31.01 -9.09
CA PRO A 49 6.02 -30.91 -10.01
C PRO A 49 4.72 -30.66 -9.23
N LEU A 50 4.12 -29.49 -9.42
CA LEU A 50 2.82 -29.13 -8.86
C LEU A 50 1.78 -29.35 -9.96
N PRO A 51 0.85 -30.32 -9.82
CA PRO A 51 -0.19 -30.55 -10.80
C PRO A 51 -1.01 -29.28 -11.02
N ALA A 52 -1.19 -28.87 -12.27
CA ALA A 52 -2.16 -27.83 -12.59
C ALA A 52 -3.57 -28.34 -12.21
N PRO A 53 -4.44 -27.51 -11.61
CA PRO A 53 -5.82 -27.90 -11.35
C PRO A 53 -6.46 -28.40 -12.66
N ALA A 54 -6.93 -29.65 -12.66
CA ALA A 54 -7.38 -30.34 -13.86
C ALA A 54 -8.63 -29.70 -14.51
N GLU A 55 -9.36 -28.85 -13.78
CA GLU A 55 -10.65 -28.28 -14.19
C GLU A 55 -10.87 -26.85 -13.63
N GLY A 56 -9.95 -25.91 -13.93
CA GLY A 56 -10.17 -24.50 -13.60
C GLY A 56 -11.00 -23.80 -14.68
N ASN A 57 -12.32 -23.64 -14.48
CA ASN A 57 -13.10 -22.76 -15.35
C ASN A 57 -12.71 -21.30 -15.04
N ALA A 58 -11.83 -20.71 -15.86
CA ALA A 58 -11.37 -19.33 -15.71
C ALA A 58 -12.54 -18.32 -15.58
N MET A 59 -13.67 -18.59 -16.26
CA MET A 59 -14.88 -17.75 -16.13
C MET A 59 -15.55 -17.89 -14.77
N ALA A 60 -15.50 -19.07 -14.15
CA ALA A 60 -16.00 -19.29 -12.80
C ALA A 60 -15.14 -18.56 -11.76
N GLU A 61 -13.82 -18.58 -11.89
CA GLU A 61 -12.90 -17.80 -11.04
C GLU A 61 -13.14 -16.29 -11.20
N MET A 62 -13.33 -15.81 -12.43
CA MET A 62 -13.61 -14.40 -12.70
C MET A 62 -14.95 -13.94 -12.10
N ARG A 63 -15.94 -14.83 -12.01
CA ARG A 63 -17.22 -14.58 -11.33
C ARG A 63 -17.07 -14.47 -9.80
N VAL A 64 -16.01 -15.02 -9.20
CA VAL A 64 -15.71 -14.81 -7.78
C VAL A 64 -15.37 -13.34 -7.52
N LEU A 65 -14.68 -12.68 -8.45
CA LEU A 65 -14.27 -11.28 -8.31
C LEU A 65 -15.45 -10.31 -8.33
N THR A 66 -16.55 -10.67 -8.99
CA THR A 66 -17.76 -9.81 -9.04
C THR A 66 -18.61 -9.91 -7.78
N ARG A 67 -18.26 -10.77 -6.82
CA ARG A 67 -18.98 -10.89 -5.54
C ARG A 67 -18.82 -9.60 -4.74
N GLY A 68 -19.91 -9.10 -4.16
CA GLY A 68 -19.90 -7.84 -3.41
C GLY A 68 -18.94 -7.83 -2.22
N THR A 69 -18.59 -8.97 -1.63
CA THR A 69 -17.57 -9.08 -0.57
C THR A 69 -16.15 -8.82 -1.11
N VAL A 70 -15.82 -9.38 -2.28
CA VAL A 70 -14.53 -9.20 -2.96
C VAL A 70 -14.40 -7.78 -3.47
N LEU A 71 -15.43 -7.25 -4.13
CA LEU A 71 -15.45 -5.87 -4.62
C LEU A 71 -15.26 -4.85 -3.49
N ARG A 72 -15.88 -5.06 -2.31
CA ARG A 72 -15.67 -4.18 -1.15
C ARG A 72 -14.24 -4.27 -0.60
N ALA A 73 -13.63 -5.45 -0.62
CA ALA A 73 -12.24 -5.62 -0.19
C ALA A 73 -11.27 -4.93 -1.17
N LEU A 74 -11.47 -5.13 -2.48
CA LEU A 74 -10.71 -4.45 -3.54
C LEU A 74 -10.90 -2.93 -3.50
N ALA A 75 -12.13 -2.44 -3.30
CA ALA A 75 -12.40 -1.01 -3.16
C ALA A 75 -11.69 -0.40 -1.96
N LEU A 76 -11.62 -1.14 -0.84
CA LEU A 76 -10.84 -0.70 0.31
C LEU A 76 -9.34 -0.64 0.00
N THR A 77 -8.82 -1.59 -0.80
CA THR A 77 -7.44 -1.52 -1.30
C THR A 77 -7.19 -0.28 -2.15
N VAL A 78 -8.10 0.02 -3.09
CA VAL A 78 -8.02 1.23 -3.91
C VAL A 78 -7.97 2.47 -3.01
N VAL A 79 -8.91 2.61 -2.07
CA VAL A 79 -8.96 3.76 -1.14
C VAL A 79 -7.68 3.88 -0.29
N GLY A 80 -7.20 2.76 0.25
CA GLY A 80 -5.98 2.72 1.04
C GLY A 80 -4.75 3.18 0.26
N SER A 81 -4.58 2.67 -0.96
CA SER A 81 -3.47 3.05 -1.83
C SER A 81 -3.59 4.49 -2.33
N SER A 82 -4.80 4.93 -2.67
CA SER A 82 -5.06 6.33 -3.07
C SER A 82 -4.64 7.30 -1.99
N ALA A 83 -4.95 7.02 -0.71
CA ALA A 83 -4.56 7.89 0.40
C ALA A 83 -3.04 8.07 0.49
N MET A 84 -2.26 7.01 0.28
CA MET A 84 -0.80 7.06 0.24
C MET A 84 -0.29 7.86 -0.98
N PHE A 85 -0.76 7.52 -2.18
CA PHE A 85 -0.22 8.09 -3.42
C PHE A 85 -0.70 9.51 -3.73
N THR A 86 -1.75 9.98 -3.05
CA THR A 86 -2.16 11.40 -3.10
C THR A 86 -1.01 12.31 -2.68
N VAL A 87 -0.24 11.94 -1.66
CA VAL A 87 0.89 12.74 -1.16
C VAL A 87 2.22 12.28 -1.77
N PHE A 88 2.44 10.96 -1.86
CA PHE A 88 3.73 10.41 -2.30
C PHE A 88 4.14 10.88 -3.70
N THR A 89 3.19 10.97 -4.63
CA THR A 89 3.44 11.44 -6.00
C THR A 89 4.05 12.85 -6.03
N TYR A 90 3.71 13.69 -5.05
CA TYR A 90 4.10 15.10 -4.99
C TYR A 90 5.04 15.40 -3.81
N ILE A 91 5.60 14.40 -3.14
CA ILE A 91 6.39 14.62 -1.92
C ILE A 91 7.63 15.49 -2.16
N VAL A 92 8.28 15.36 -3.32
CA VAL A 92 9.45 16.17 -3.69
C VAL A 92 9.08 17.65 -3.85
N PRO A 93 8.10 18.03 -4.70
CA PRO A 93 7.70 19.43 -4.79
C PRO A 93 7.15 19.99 -3.47
N ILE A 94 6.38 19.20 -2.71
CA ILE A 94 5.91 19.54 -1.35
C ILE A 94 7.08 19.94 -0.44
N LEU A 95 8.12 19.11 -0.36
CA LEU A 95 9.27 19.37 0.51
C LEU A 95 10.10 20.58 0.05
N ARG A 96 10.29 20.73 -1.27
CA ARG A 96 11.02 21.87 -1.83
C ARG A 96 10.31 23.20 -1.58
N ASP A 97 8.99 23.22 -1.73
CA ASP A 97 8.19 24.42 -1.54
C ASP A 97 8.07 24.78 -0.05
N ALA A 98 7.66 23.83 0.80
CA ALA A 98 7.36 24.13 2.20
C ALA A 98 8.59 24.28 3.11
N THR A 99 9.69 23.61 2.80
CA THR A 99 10.90 23.64 3.67
C THR A 99 12.13 24.27 3.00
N HIS A 100 12.01 24.76 1.77
CA HIS A 100 13.16 25.14 0.93
C HIS A 100 14.23 24.03 0.88
N ALA A 101 13.76 22.78 0.81
CA ALA A 101 14.59 21.59 0.97
C ALA A 101 15.76 21.55 -0.02
N SER A 102 16.97 21.33 0.51
CA SER A 102 18.11 20.92 -0.31
C SER A 102 17.87 19.54 -0.92
N LEU A 103 18.57 19.23 -2.02
CA LEU A 103 18.52 17.90 -2.64
C LEU A 103 18.85 16.79 -1.62
N GLY A 104 19.88 17.00 -0.79
CA GLY A 104 20.28 16.05 0.24
C GLY A 104 19.20 15.80 1.29
N PHE A 105 18.44 16.83 1.68
CA PHE A 105 17.31 16.66 2.59
C PHE A 105 16.20 15.82 1.95
N VAL A 106 15.82 16.12 0.70
CA VAL A 106 14.81 15.33 -0.03
C VAL A 106 15.22 13.86 -0.13
N THR A 107 16.46 13.58 -0.53
CA THR A 107 16.98 12.20 -0.60
C THR A 107 16.92 11.51 0.75
N THR A 108 17.33 12.20 1.82
CA THR A 108 17.24 11.67 3.19
C THR A 108 15.80 11.34 3.57
N MET A 109 14.84 12.21 3.25
CA MET A 109 13.42 11.98 3.53
C MET A 109 12.84 10.78 2.76
N LEU A 110 13.25 10.57 1.51
CA LEU A 110 12.83 9.40 0.74
C LEU A 110 13.40 8.10 1.33
N VAL A 111 14.65 8.12 1.79
CA VAL A 111 15.25 6.98 2.52
C VAL A 111 14.49 6.75 3.82
N THR A 112 14.24 7.79 4.62
CA THR A 112 13.47 7.72 5.86
C THR A 112 12.08 7.14 5.63
N TYR A 113 11.39 7.58 4.56
CA TYR A 113 10.11 7.02 4.16
C TYR A 113 10.24 5.53 3.86
N GLY A 114 11.23 5.10 3.07
CA GLY A 114 11.49 3.70 2.73
C GLY A 114 11.79 2.81 3.95
N VAL A 115 12.52 3.33 4.95
CA VAL A 115 12.70 2.63 6.24
C VAL A 115 11.36 2.51 6.96
N GLY A 116 10.56 3.58 6.98
CA GLY A 116 9.20 3.57 7.49
C GLY A 116 8.33 2.50 6.82
N LEU A 117 8.36 2.40 5.48
CA LEU A 117 7.62 1.37 4.74
C LEU A 117 8.01 -0.04 5.19
N THR A 118 9.31 -0.26 5.41
CA THR A 118 9.85 -1.55 5.84
C THR A 118 9.34 -1.93 7.23
N VAL A 119 9.40 -1.01 8.18
CA VAL A 119 8.88 -1.21 9.54
C VAL A 119 7.36 -1.41 9.50
N GLY A 120 6.65 -0.59 8.71
CA GLY A 120 5.21 -0.68 8.51
C GLY A 120 4.79 -2.05 8.00
N ASN A 121 5.42 -2.53 6.93
CA ASN A 121 5.17 -3.85 6.35
C ASN A 121 5.25 -4.98 7.40
N TRP A 122 6.32 -4.97 8.20
CA TRP A 122 6.53 -5.97 9.25
C TRP A 122 5.49 -5.88 10.35
N LEU A 123 5.23 -4.68 10.88
CA LEU A 123 4.21 -4.45 11.90
C LEU A 123 2.81 -4.83 11.38
N GLY A 124 2.48 -4.42 10.16
CA GLY A 124 1.22 -4.71 9.48
C GLY A 124 0.96 -6.20 9.38
N GLY A 125 1.96 -7.00 8.97
CA GLY A 125 1.86 -8.46 8.95
C GLY A 125 1.64 -9.03 10.35
N LYS A 126 2.51 -8.66 11.30
CA LYS A 126 2.46 -9.15 12.69
C LYS A 126 1.13 -8.85 13.39
N PHE A 127 0.53 -7.68 13.15
CA PHE A 127 -0.75 -7.32 13.76
C PHE A 127 -1.94 -7.86 12.96
N ALA A 128 -1.83 -8.02 11.64
CA ALA A 128 -2.86 -8.64 10.82
C ALA A 128 -3.12 -10.10 11.24
N ASP A 129 -2.07 -10.82 11.65
CA ASP A 129 -2.19 -12.18 12.20
C ASP A 129 -3.07 -12.24 13.46
N ARG A 130 -3.13 -11.16 14.24
CA ARG A 130 -4.02 -11.06 15.41
C ARG A 130 -5.42 -10.59 15.04
N SER A 131 -5.52 -9.53 14.25
CA SER A 131 -6.80 -8.98 13.81
C SER A 131 -6.62 -8.13 12.56
N VAL A 132 -7.10 -8.65 11.43
CA VAL A 132 -7.13 -7.91 10.15
C VAL A 132 -7.92 -6.61 10.30
N ASN A 133 -9.13 -6.65 10.87
CA ASN A 133 -9.96 -5.46 11.03
C ASN A 133 -9.36 -4.47 12.03
N GLY A 134 -8.83 -4.94 13.15
CA GLY A 134 -8.17 -4.07 14.14
C GLY A 134 -6.96 -3.35 13.55
N THR A 135 -6.13 -4.07 12.79
CA THR A 135 -4.96 -3.51 12.12
C THR A 135 -5.37 -2.47 11.07
N LEU A 136 -6.39 -2.74 10.25
CA LEU A 136 -6.91 -1.76 9.28
C LEU A 136 -7.43 -0.49 9.96
N ILE A 137 -8.17 -0.63 11.07
CA ILE A 137 -8.69 0.53 11.82
C ILE A 137 -7.53 1.39 12.35
N VAL A 138 -6.55 0.78 13.02
CA VAL A 138 -5.42 1.51 13.61
C VAL A 138 -4.56 2.17 12.53
N THR A 139 -4.27 1.45 11.44
CA THR A 139 -3.42 1.98 10.36
C THR A 139 -4.11 3.09 9.56
N LEU A 140 -5.39 2.96 9.23
CA LEU A 140 -6.15 4.01 8.53
C LEU A 140 -6.37 5.25 9.43
N ALA A 141 -6.60 5.05 10.73
CA ALA A 141 -6.68 6.16 11.68
C ALA A 141 -5.31 6.87 11.82
N GLY A 142 -4.23 6.11 11.99
CA GLY A 142 -2.88 6.61 12.08
C GLY A 142 -2.44 7.35 10.82
N LEU A 143 -2.75 6.81 9.64
CA LEU A 143 -2.49 7.44 8.35
C LEU A 143 -3.23 8.77 8.22
N SER A 144 -4.53 8.80 8.56
CA SER A 144 -5.32 10.04 8.52
C SER A 144 -4.76 11.09 9.47
N ALA A 145 -4.47 10.71 10.72
CA ALA A 145 -3.94 11.63 11.73
C ALA A 145 -2.55 12.16 11.34
N THR A 146 -1.70 11.30 10.79
CA THR A 146 -0.35 11.68 10.35
C THR A 146 -0.40 12.64 9.17
N LEU A 147 -1.32 12.42 8.21
CA LEU A 147 -1.49 13.33 7.07
C LEU A 147 -2.09 14.68 7.48
N VAL A 148 -3.01 14.72 8.45
CA VAL A 148 -3.48 15.99 9.05
C VAL A 148 -2.33 16.72 9.74
N ALA A 149 -1.55 16.02 10.57
CA ALA A 149 -0.40 16.61 11.23
C ALA A 149 0.64 17.11 10.22
N PHE A 150 0.88 16.36 9.13
CA PHE A 150 1.79 16.74 8.06
C PHE A 150 1.32 18.01 7.34
N ALA A 151 0.03 18.14 7.04
CA ALA A 151 -0.52 19.37 6.44
C ALA A 151 -0.23 20.62 7.29
N MET A 152 -0.26 20.49 8.62
CA MET A 152 -0.04 21.60 9.55
C MET A 152 1.44 21.88 9.83
N LEU A 153 2.28 20.84 9.77
CA LEU A 153 3.67 20.90 10.23
C LEU A 153 4.70 20.81 9.10
N MET A 154 4.26 20.68 7.84
CA MET A 154 5.15 20.59 6.68
C MET A 154 6.15 21.75 6.51
N PRO A 155 5.91 22.99 7.00
CA PRO A 155 6.94 24.04 6.93
C PRO A 155 8.14 23.79 7.85
N TYR A 156 7.98 22.95 8.88
CA TYR A 156 9.02 22.67 9.86
C TYR A 156 9.78 21.39 9.48
N ALA A 157 11.04 21.54 9.05
CA ALA A 157 11.86 20.42 8.54
C ALA A 157 11.99 19.26 9.54
N GLY A 158 12.22 19.55 10.82
CA GLY A 158 12.35 18.52 11.86
C GLY A 158 11.04 17.73 12.09
N ALA A 159 9.90 18.43 12.16
CA ALA A 159 8.60 17.78 12.28
C ALA A 159 8.26 16.96 11.04
N SER A 160 8.55 17.50 9.85
CA SER A 160 8.38 16.80 8.57
C SER A 160 9.16 15.50 8.51
N ALA A 161 10.40 15.48 8.98
CA ALA A 161 11.22 14.26 9.00
C ALA A 161 10.60 13.15 9.86
N VAL A 162 10.13 13.49 11.07
CA VAL A 162 9.46 12.54 11.96
C VAL A 162 8.14 12.05 11.35
N LEU A 163 7.35 12.97 10.79
CA LEU A 163 6.05 12.63 10.20
C LEU A 163 6.20 11.78 8.94
N ILE A 164 7.23 11.99 8.12
CA ILE A 164 7.50 11.16 6.94
C ILE A 164 7.84 9.72 7.34
N PHE A 165 8.61 9.54 8.42
CA PHE A 165 8.88 8.20 8.96
C PHE A 165 7.60 7.50 9.42
N ILE A 166 6.80 8.19 10.25
CA ILE A 166 5.52 7.66 10.77
C ILE A 166 4.55 7.38 9.63
N TRP A 167 4.52 8.27 8.63
CA TRP A 167 3.69 8.13 7.45
C TRP A 167 4.09 6.91 6.62
N GLY A 168 5.38 6.63 6.47
CA GLY A 168 5.87 5.39 5.86
C GLY A 168 5.38 4.15 6.59
N ILE A 169 5.47 4.14 7.92
CA ILE A 169 4.95 3.04 8.76
C ILE A 169 3.45 2.85 8.52
N ALA A 170 2.67 3.92 8.67
CA ALA A 170 1.22 3.85 8.58
C ALA A 170 0.74 3.43 7.17
N SER A 171 1.38 3.97 6.13
CA SER A 171 1.04 3.67 4.72
C SER A 171 1.26 2.21 4.38
N PHE A 172 2.34 1.59 4.86
CA PHE A 172 2.67 0.22 4.47
C PHE A 172 2.20 -0.84 5.46
N ALA A 173 1.92 -0.48 6.71
CA ALA A 173 1.27 -1.38 7.67
C ALA A 173 -0.16 -1.78 7.24
N LEU A 174 -0.78 -0.96 6.38
CA LEU A 174 -2.06 -1.22 5.74
C LEU A 174 -1.98 -2.36 4.69
N VAL A 175 -0.83 -2.57 4.03
CA VAL A 175 -0.73 -3.47 2.87
C VAL A 175 -0.99 -4.94 3.22
N PRO A 176 -0.35 -5.54 4.25
CA PRO A 176 -0.59 -6.93 4.61
C PRO A 176 -2.06 -7.26 4.97
N PRO A 177 -2.76 -6.51 5.84
CA PRO A 177 -4.15 -6.84 6.17
C PRO A 177 -5.10 -6.63 4.98
N LEU A 178 -4.84 -5.69 4.06
CA LEU A 178 -5.62 -5.57 2.82
C LEU A 178 -5.46 -6.82 1.94
N GLN A 179 -4.22 -7.29 1.75
CA GLN A 179 -3.94 -8.51 1.01
C GLN A 179 -4.68 -9.70 1.64
N VAL A 180 -4.56 -9.90 2.95
CA VAL A 180 -5.27 -10.97 3.66
C VAL A 180 -6.78 -10.84 3.46
N ARG A 181 -7.35 -9.64 3.61
CA ARG A 181 -8.79 -9.42 3.47
C ARG A 181 -9.33 -9.78 2.09
N VAL A 182 -8.61 -9.46 1.01
CA VAL A 182 -9.01 -9.83 -0.36
C VAL A 182 -8.87 -11.33 -0.57
N MET A 183 -7.76 -11.93 -0.12
CA MET A 183 -7.53 -13.37 -0.23
C MET A 183 -8.60 -14.18 0.52
N THR A 184 -9.00 -13.74 1.72
CA THR A 184 -10.09 -14.37 2.48
C THR A 184 -11.45 -14.19 1.80
N ALA A 185 -11.72 -13.03 1.20
CA ALA A 185 -12.98 -12.76 0.51
C ALA A 185 -13.15 -13.60 -0.78
N ALA A 186 -12.04 -13.99 -1.40
CA ALA A 186 -11.97 -14.77 -2.63
C ALA A 186 -11.22 -16.10 -2.42
N ALA A 187 -11.53 -16.81 -1.32
CA ALA A 187 -10.88 -18.07 -0.97
C ALA A 187 -10.99 -19.15 -2.06
N ASP A 188 -12.03 -19.07 -2.90
CA ASP A 188 -12.27 -19.99 -4.03
C ASP A 188 -11.33 -19.74 -5.23
N ALA A 189 -10.66 -18.57 -5.29
CA ALA A 189 -9.79 -18.18 -6.40
C ALA A 189 -8.57 -17.36 -5.91
N PRO A 190 -7.70 -17.93 -5.06
CA PRO A 190 -6.66 -17.19 -4.34
C PRO A 190 -5.59 -16.57 -5.27
N ASN A 191 -5.18 -17.27 -6.32
CA ASN A 191 -4.19 -16.76 -7.27
C ASN A 191 -4.71 -15.52 -8.02
N LEU A 192 -5.96 -15.61 -8.51
CA LEU A 192 -6.62 -14.51 -9.18
C LEU A 192 -6.89 -13.33 -8.23
N ALA A 193 -7.31 -13.61 -6.99
CA ALA A 193 -7.51 -12.61 -5.94
C ALA A 193 -6.22 -11.83 -5.64
N SER A 194 -5.09 -12.52 -5.54
CA SER A 194 -3.78 -11.89 -5.33
C SER A 194 -3.42 -10.95 -6.46
N ALA A 195 -3.53 -11.40 -7.72
CA ALA A 195 -3.25 -10.58 -8.90
C ALA A 195 -4.17 -9.35 -9.00
N MET A 196 -5.48 -9.55 -8.75
CA MET A 196 -6.46 -8.47 -8.75
C MET A 196 -6.21 -7.46 -7.64
N ASN A 197 -5.75 -7.89 -6.47
CA ASN A 197 -5.41 -6.96 -5.40
C ASN A 197 -4.23 -6.07 -5.78
N ILE A 198 -3.20 -6.61 -6.46
CA ILE A 198 -2.12 -5.78 -7.02
C ILE A 198 -2.65 -4.80 -8.06
N GLY A 199 -3.59 -5.22 -8.91
CA GLY A 199 -4.30 -4.32 -9.83
C GLY A 199 -5.04 -3.20 -9.08
N ALA A 200 -5.74 -3.51 -7.99
CA ALA A 200 -6.44 -2.54 -7.16
C ALA A 200 -5.48 -1.55 -6.47
N PHE A 201 -4.31 -2.00 -5.99
CA PHE A 201 -3.26 -1.10 -5.49
C PHE A 201 -2.82 -0.11 -6.57
N ASN A 202 -2.54 -0.58 -7.79
CA ASN A 202 -2.11 0.29 -8.89
C ASN A 202 -3.22 1.27 -9.33
N LEU A 203 -4.48 0.82 -9.37
CA LEU A 203 -5.61 1.71 -9.63
C LEU A 203 -5.71 2.78 -8.54
N GLY A 204 -5.55 2.41 -7.28
CA GLY A 204 -5.49 3.37 -6.17
C GLY A 204 -4.32 4.35 -6.32
N ASN A 205 -3.14 3.89 -6.74
CA ASN A 205 -2.00 4.77 -6.97
C ASN A 205 -2.31 5.83 -8.02
N ALA A 206 -2.91 5.42 -9.14
CA ALA A 206 -3.33 6.33 -10.20
C ALA A 206 -4.39 7.32 -9.73
N LEU A 207 -5.41 6.85 -9.00
CA LEU A 207 -6.47 7.72 -8.47
C LEU A 207 -5.96 8.69 -7.40
N GLY A 208 -5.04 8.24 -6.54
CA GLY A 208 -4.37 9.10 -5.56
C GLY A 208 -3.55 10.18 -6.24
N ALA A 209 -2.69 9.80 -7.20
CA ALA A 209 -1.92 10.76 -7.99
C ALA A 209 -2.82 11.78 -8.71
N ALA A 210 -3.93 11.33 -9.30
CA ALA A 210 -4.91 12.20 -9.94
C ALA A 210 -5.61 13.13 -8.95
N LEU A 211 -5.97 12.64 -7.76
CA LEU A 211 -6.57 13.45 -6.69
C LEU A 211 -5.61 14.56 -6.24
N GLY A 212 -4.36 14.21 -5.93
CA GLY A 212 -3.36 15.20 -5.54
C GLY A 212 -3.07 16.21 -6.65
N GLY A 213 -3.02 15.74 -7.90
CA GLY A 213 -2.85 16.60 -9.08
C GLY A 213 -4.04 17.54 -9.27
N GLY A 214 -5.26 17.07 -9.05
CA GLY A 214 -6.48 17.89 -9.10
C GLY A 214 -6.52 18.97 -8.01
N VAL A 215 -6.07 18.65 -6.79
CA VAL A 215 -5.94 19.63 -5.71
C VAL A 215 -4.93 20.73 -6.06
N ILE A 216 -3.78 20.35 -6.63
CA ILE A 216 -2.75 21.30 -7.09
C ILE A 216 -3.28 22.14 -8.27
N ALA A 217 -3.96 21.52 -9.24
CA ALA A 217 -4.53 22.22 -10.39
C ALA A 217 -5.64 23.21 -10.01
N ALA A 218 -6.31 22.99 -8.87
CA ALA A 218 -7.29 23.90 -8.30
C ALA A 218 -6.67 25.04 -7.45
N ASP A 219 -5.35 25.15 -7.42
CA ASP A 219 -4.58 26.18 -6.70
C ASP A 219 -4.86 26.21 -5.18
N LEU A 220 -5.21 25.06 -4.61
CA LEU A 220 -5.54 24.91 -3.18
C LEU A 220 -4.30 24.79 -2.28
N GLY A 221 -3.11 24.67 -2.88
CA GLY A 221 -1.83 24.53 -2.19
C GLY A 221 -1.52 23.11 -1.68
N TYR A 222 -0.27 22.90 -1.28
CA TYR A 222 0.23 21.58 -0.86
C TYR A 222 -0.37 21.04 0.45
N PRO A 223 -0.69 21.84 1.49
CA PRO A 223 -1.37 21.33 2.67
C PRO A 223 -2.69 20.62 2.32
N MET A 224 -3.41 21.11 1.32
CA MET A 224 -4.67 20.51 0.86
C MET A 224 -4.46 19.15 0.19
N VAL A 225 -3.29 18.89 -0.40
CA VAL A 225 -2.95 17.56 -0.93
C VAL A 225 -2.86 16.54 0.21
N ALA A 226 -2.20 16.91 1.31
CA ALA A 226 -2.12 16.07 2.50
C ALA A 226 -3.50 15.85 3.14
N LEU A 227 -4.33 16.89 3.21
CA LEU A 227 -5.71 16.77 3.72
C LEU A 227 -6.62 15.93 2.82
N ALA A 228 -6.45 15.99 1.50
CA ALA A 228 -7.18 15.11 0.57
C ALA A 228 -6.79 13.64 0.76
N GLY A 229 -5.50 13.35 0.97
CA GLY A 229 -5.04 12.02 1.36
C GLY A 229 -5.60 11.58 2.71
N ALA A 230 -5.65 12.48 3.70
CA ALA A 230 -6.23 12.21 5.01
C ALA A 230 -7.73 11.90 4.93
N ALA A 231 -8.48 12.68 4.15
CA ALA A 231 -9.91 12.45 3.91
C ALA A 231 -10.16 11.12 3.20
N THR A 232 -9.30 10.77 2.24
CA THR A 232 -9.36 9.47 1.56
C THR A 232 -9.12 8.33 2.55
N SER A 233 -8.10 8.42 3.40
CA SER A 233 -7.83 7.43 4.45
C SER A 233 -8.98 7.33 5.46
N ALA A 234 -9.56 8.47 5.87
CA ALA A 234 -10.70 8.52 6.78
C ALA A 234 -11.95 7.87 6.17
N SER A 235 -12.17 8.01 4.86
CA SER A 235 -13.27 7.32 4.17
C SER A 235 -13.11 5.80 4.22
N GLY A 236 -11.87 5.29 4.06
CA GLY A 236 -11.54 3.88 4.25
C GLY A 236 -11.78 3.41 5.68
N LEU A 237 -11.38 4.22 6.68
CA LEU A 237 -11.61 3.94 8.09
C LEU A 237 -13.11 3.79 8.40
N ILE A 238 -13.91 4.74 7.93
CA ILE A 238 -15.38 4.71 8.07
C ILE A 238 -15.95 3.44 7.44
N ALA A 239 -15.50 3.08 6.23
CA ALA A 239 -15.93 1.88 5.55
C ALA A 239 -15.60 0.60 6.34
N VAL A 240 -14.41 0.51 6.94
CA VAL A 240 -14.01 -0.63 7.78
C VAL A 240 -14.88 -0.69 9.04
N ILE A 241 -15.05 0.41 9.75
CA ILE A 241 -15.88 0.46 10.97
C ILE A 241 -17.33 0.06 10.66
N ALA A 242 -17.90 0.60 9.58
CA ALA A 242 -19.25 0.25 9.13
C ALA A 242 -19.36 -1.24 8.79
N SER A 243 -18.34 -1.82 8.15
CA SER A 243 -18.32 -3.25 7.82
C SER A 243 -18.32 -4.13 9.08
N VAL A 244 -17.55 -3.77 10.11
CA VAL A 244 -17.48 -4.50 11.38
C VAL A 244 -18.80 -4.39 12.15
N ARG A 245 -19.39 -3.20 12.23
CA ARG A 245 -20.68 -2.99 12.90
C ARG A 245 -21.81 -3.82 12.26
N ARG A 246 -21.84 -3.89 10.92
CA ARG A 246 -22.82 -4.71 10.18
C ARG A 246 -22.65 -6.21 10.44
N ALA A 247 -21.41 -6.69 10.57
CA ALA A 247 -21.15 -8.10 10.90
C ALA A 247 -21.65 -8.44 12.31
N ASN A 248 -21.36 -7.59 13.30
CA ASN A 248 -21.79 -7.80 14.68
C ASN A 248 -23.31 -7.72 14.86
N GLY A 249 -24.00 -6.85 14.10
CA GLY A 249 -25.46 -6.75 14.14
C GLY A 249 -26.19 -7.97 13.57
N ARG A 250 -25.60 -8.65 12.57
CA ARG A 250 -26.15 -9.89 12.00
C ARG A 250 -25.98 -11.09 12.92
N GLY A 251 -24.88 -11.14 13.67
CA GLY A 251 -24.65 -12.20 14.67
C GLY A 251 -25.61 -12.17 15.86
N ARG A 252 -26.24 -11.02 16.15
CA ARG A 252 -27.26 -10.89 17.20
C ARG A 252 -28.67 -11.29 16.78
N LEU A 253 -28.92 -11.43 15.48
CA LEU A 253 -30.25 -11.75 14.92
C LEU A 253 -30.39 -13.21 14.48
N ALA A 254 -29.35 -14.04 14.64
CA ALA A 254 -29.47 -15.47 14.40
C ALA A 254 -30.27 -16.09 15.57
N PRO A 255 -31.47 -16.65 15.34
CA PRO A 255 -32.16 -17.42 16.37
C PRO A 255 -31.28 -18.61 16.74
N CYS A 256 -31.06 -18.84 18.03
CA CYS A 256 -30.63 -20.16 18.50
C CYS A 256 -31.73 -21.15 18.11
N THR A 257 -31.58 -21.82 16.97
CA THR A 257 -32.41 -22.98 16.66
C THR A 257 -32.04 -24.09 17.64
N PRO A 258 -33.02 -24.69 18.34
CA PRO A 258 -32.80 -25.76 19.31
C PRO A 258 -32.27 -27.04 18.67
#